data_AF-A0A6C0LII6-F1
#
_entry.id   AF-A0A6C0LII6-F1
#
_cell.length_a   1.000
_cell.length_b   1.000
_cell.length_c   1.000
_cell.angle_alpha   90.00
_cell.angle_beta   90.00
_cell.angle_gamma   90.00
#
_symmetry.space_group_name_H-M   'P 1'
#
loop_
_entity.id
_entity.type
_entity.pdbx_description
1 polymer ?
#
loop_
_entity_poly.entity_id
_entity_poly.type
_entity_poly.pdbx_seq_one_letter_code
_entity_poly.pdbx_strand_id
1 'polypeptide(L)'
;MGDTSSTDPGRVFDIFSNTSNNVITSATSRITQTYALMSANSSLFIGLFAVVVITIIIAALLYSYLGWTLFSKVENSIDGTKVPILGTQLNKFIANVNNTANGTRRSFSFWIYINDMNKYSGQFKNVLSLTNDGAELSTNKASPHIFLDESNNSLYVRFTNRYEKNIDRKCPDLSTDEKLRSYLQQGIEVKYIPLQRWVHVAIVCNTDSFKTTLYAYVDGDLVNTVYDKETFKLSKNSSATAAATLSDIDLNMTGYLYVGSNPADNCGPGFSGLISNFSTFNYELNNKDIYAIYNKGPINGLLAALGLGAYGVRSPIYKL
;
A
#
# COMPACT_ATOMS: atom_id res chain seq x y z
N MET A 1 81.48 -42.58 -52.02
CA MET A 1 80.72 -42.02 -53.15
C MET A 1 79.29 -42.50 -52.95
N GLY A 2 78.37 -41.78 -52.31
CA GLY A 2 78.10 -40.35 -52.43
C GLY A 2 77.07 -40.15 -53.53
N ASP A 3 75.90 -40.77 -53.43
CA ASP A 3 74.78 -40.55 -54.34
C ASP A 3 73.78 -39.61 -53.66
N THR A 4 74.02 -38.31 -53.87
CA THR A 4 73.10 -37.24 -53.50
C THR A 4 71.99 -37.19 -54.54
N SER A 5 70.82 -37.77 -54.24
CA SER A 5 69.62 -37.50 -55.03
C SER A 5 69.24 -36.03 -54.86
N SER A 6 69.45 -35.24 -55.92
CA SER A 6 69.08 -33.84 -55.99
C SER A 6 67.58 -33.68 -55.83
N THR A 7 67.15 -33.06 -54.73
CA THR A 7 65.82 -32.46 -54.63
C THR A 7 65.75 -31.27 -55.58
N ASP A 8 65.11 -31.47 -56.73
CA ASP A 8 64.75 -30.40 -57.67
C ASP A 8 63.75 -29.43 -56.99
N PRO A 9 64.14 -28.17 -56.72
CA PRO A 9 63.29 -27.20 -56.04
C PRO A 9 61.95 -26.95 -56.77
N GLY A 10 61.93 -27.09 -58.10
CA GLY A 10 60.73 -26.88 -58.92
C GLY A 10 59.65 -27.94 -58.66
N ARG A 11 60.04 -29.22 -58.60
CA ARG A 11 59.11 -30.32 -58.28
C ARG A 11 58.58 -30.24 -56.86
N VAL A 12 59.39 -29.78 -55.91
CA VAL A 12 58.96 -29.58 -54.52
C VAL A 12 57.93 -28.45 -54.46
N PHE A 13 58.18 -27.32 -55.13
CA PHE A 13 57.24 -26.20 -55.20
C PHE A 13 55.91 -26.57 -55.86
N ASP A 14 55.93 -27.36 -56.93
CA ASP A 14 54.73 -27.85 -57.61
C ASP A 14 53.91 -28.84 -56.77
N ILE A 15 54.57 -29.66 -55.96
CA ILE A 15 53.88 -30.56 -55.01
C ILE A 15 53.24 -29.74 -53.88
N PHE A 16 53.94 -28.74 -53.35
CA PHE A 16 53.39 -27.83 -52.33
C PHE A 16 52.23 -26.99 -52.87
N SER A 17 52.34 -26.45 -54.08
CA SER A 17 51.28 -25.65 -54.70
C SER A 17 50.04 -26.50 -55.00
N ASN A 18 50.21 -27.70 -55.56
CA ASN A 18 49.09 -28.62 -55.80
C ASN A 18 48.46 -29.12 -54.49
N THR A 19 49.25 -29.42 -53.47
CA THR A 19 48.74 -29.83 -52.15
C THR A 19 48.00 -28.68 -51.48
N SER A 20 48.54 -27.46 -51.53
CA SER A 20 47.90 -26.26 -50.98
C SER A 20 46.59 -25.94 -51.70
N ASN A 21 46.59 -25.97 -53.04
CA ASN A 21 45.38 -25.78 -53.84
C ASN A 21 44.33 -26.85 -53.54
N ASN A 22 44.72 -28.12 -53.41
CA ASN A 22 43.78 -29.19 -53.04
C ASN A 22 43.22 -29.00 -51.62
N VAL A 23 44.02 -28.55 -50.65
CA VAL A 23 43.55 -28.24 -49.29
C VAL A 23 42.60 -27.04 -49.29
N ILE A 24 42.91 -25.99 -50.06
CA ILE A 24 42.07 -24.79 -50.20
C ILE A 24 40.75 -25.15 -50.90
N THR A 25 40.77 -25.93 -51.98
CA THR A 25 39.56 -26.39 -52.68
C THR A 25 38.72 -27.33 -51.81
N SER A 26 39.36 -28.18 -51.00
CA SER A 26 38.69 -29.05 -50.04
C SER A 26 38.06 -28.28 -48.87
N ALA A 27 38.73 -27.23 -48.38
CA ALA A 27 38.19 -26.36 -47.35
C ALA A 27 37.02 -25.53 -47.89
N THR A 28 37.17 -24.98 -49.10
CA THR A 28 36.14 -24.18 -49.77
C THR A 28 34.91 -25.02 -50.09
N SER A 29 35.06 -26.25 -50.58
CA SER A 29 33.93 -27.14 -50.86
C SER A 29 33.18 -27.55 -49.59
N ARG A 30 33.89 -27.78 -48.47
CA ARG A 30 33.27 -28.04 -47.16
C ARG A 30 32.51 -26.82 -46.63
N ILE A 31 33.06 -25.62 -46.79
CA ILE A 31 32.40 -24.37 -46.41
C ILE A 31 31.13 -24.17 -47.26
N THR A 32 31.24 -24.29 -48.59
CA THR A 32 30.09 -24.16 -49.50
C THR A 32 29.02 -25.24 -49.27
N GLN A 33 29.42 -26.48 -48.97
CA GLN A 33 28.48 -27.54 -48.57
C GLN A 33 27.81 -27.24 -47.23
N THR A 34 28.55 -26.68 -46.26
CA THR A 34 27.98 -26.26 -44.97
C THR A 34 26.96 -25.14 -45.15
N TYR A 35 27.28 -24.12 -45.96
CA TYR A 35 26.34 -23.05 -46.30
C TYR A 35 25.12 -23.57 -47.09
N ALA A 36 25.31 -24.51 -48.02
CA ALA A 36 24.21 -25.12 -48.77
C ALA A 36 23.28 -25.98 -47.88
N LEU A 37 23.84 -26.70 -46.91
CA LEU A 37 23.09 -27.44 -45.90
C LEU A 37 22.36 -26.49 -44.93
N MET A 38 22.95 -25.34 -44.61
CA MET A 38 22.32 -24.29 -43.80
C MET A 38 21.18 -23.58 -44.57
N SER A 39 21.35 -23.31 -45.87
CA SER A 39 20.30 -22.68 -46.69
C SER A 39 19.15 -23.63 -47.02
N ALA A 40 19.44 -24.93 -47.20
CA ALA A 40 18.43 -25.97 -47.44
C ALA A 40 17.48 -26.16 -46.24
N ASN A 41 17.95 -25.85 -45.03
CA ASN A 41 17.17 -25.91 -43.78
C ASN A 41 16.72 -24.54 -43.27
N SER A 42 16.65 -23.53 -44.16
CA SER A 42 16.18 -22.18 -43.83
C SER A 42 14.84 -22.18 -43.09
N SER A 43 13.95 -23.13 -43.41
CA SER A 43 12.67 -23.35 -42.72
C SER A 43 12.81 -23.65 -41.21
N LEU A 44 13.87 -24.37 -40.78
CA LEU A 44 14.14 -24.63 -39.36
C LEU A 44 14.57 -23.36 -38.63
N PHE A 45 15.38 -22.51 -39.26
CA PHE A 45 15.79 -21.23 -38.67
C PHE A 45 14.65 -20.21 -38.63
N ILE A 46 13.83 -20.15 -39.69
CA ILE A 46 12.58 -19.37 -39.68
C ILE A 46 11.65 -19.86 -38.58
N GLY A 47 11.49 -21.18 -38.43
CA GLY A 47 10.67 -21.79 -37.38
C GLY A 47 11.18 -21.45 -35.98
N LEU A 48 12.49 -21.56 -35.74
CA LEU A 48 13.11 -21.19 -34.46
C LEU A 48 12.93 -19.70 -34.16
N PHE A 49 13.16 -18.83 -35.15
CA PHE A 49 12.95 -17.39 -35.00
C PHE A 49 11.49 -17.05 -34.69
N ALA A 50 10.53 -17.68 -35.38
CA ALA A 50 9.11 -17.53 -35.11
C ALA A 50 8.75 -17.95 -33.67
N VAL A 51 9.30 -19.06 -33.17
CA VAL A 51 9.10 -19.51 -31.78
C VAL A 51 9.65 -18.49 -30.78
N VAL A 52 10.84 -17.93 -31.02
CA VAL A 52 11.42 -16.88 -30.16
C VAL A 52 10.53 -15.63 -30.14
N VAL A 53 10.07 -15.17 -31.30
CA VAL A 53 9.17 -14.01 -31.41
C VAL A 53 7.85 -14.26 -30.68
N ILE A 54 7.23 -15.42 -30.86
CA ILE A 54 6.00 -15.81 -30.15
C ILE A 54 6.23 -15.83 -28.64
N THR A 55 7.36 -16.35 -28.18
CA THR A 55 7.71 -16.41 -26.75
C THR A 55 7.85 -15.01 -26.15
N ILE A 56 8.49 -14.08 -26.87
CA ILE A 56 8.60 -12.68 -26.45
C ILE A 56 7.22 -12.02 -26.38
N ILE A 57 6.34 -12.26 -27.37
CA ILE A 57 4.98 -11.72 -27.38
C ILE A 57 4.19 -12.26 -26.19
N ILE A 58 4.23 -13.56 -25.93
CA ILE A 58 3.55 -14.18 -24.78
C ILE A 58 4.09 -13.61 -23.47
N ALA A 59 5.41 -13.46 -23.33
CA ALA A 59 6.01 -12.86 -22.14
C ALA A 59 5.57 -11.39 -21.95
N ALA A 60 5.50 -10.60 -23.02
CA ALA A 60 5.04 -9.21 -22.96
C ALA A 60 3.55 -9.10 -22.61
N LEU A 61 2.72 -9.99 -23.14
CA LEU A 61 1.29 -10.08 -22.82
C LEU A 61 1.09 -10.48 -21.36
N LEU A 62 1.81 -11.49 -20.88
CA LEU A 62 1.78 -11.92 -19.48
C LEU A 62 2.24 -10.79 -18.54
N TYR A 63 3.36 -10.15 -18.84
CA TYR A 63 3.86 -9.01 -18.06
C TYR A 63 2.82 -7.89 -17.96
N SER A 64 2.20 -7.51 -19.08
CA SER A 64 1.19 -6.45 -19.13
C SER A 64 -0.08 -6.85 -18.38
N TYR A 65 -0.53 -8.09 -18.54
CA TYR A 65 -1.70 -8.63 -17.86
C TYR A 65 -1.50 -8.67 -16.33
N LEU A 66 -0.35 -9.17 -15.86
CA LEU A 66 0.01 -9.19 -14.44
C LEU A 66 0.10 -7.76 -13.88
N GLY A 67 0.69 -6.83 -14.62
CA GLY A 67 0.77 -5.42 -14.24
C GLY A 67 -0.60 -4.77 -14.03
N TRP A 68 -1.55 -5.00 -14.95
CA TRP A 68 -2.89 -4.40 -14.88
C TRP A 68 -3.82 -5.06 -13.88
N THR A 69 -3.70 -6.36 -13.65
CA THR A 69 -4.66 -7.10 -12.80
C THR A 69 -4.18 -7.26 -11.37
N LEU A 70 -2.88 -7.54 -11.15
CA LEU A 70 -2.36 -7.85 -9.82
C LEU A 70 -1.83 -6.64 -9.07
N PHE A 71 -1.25 -5.66 -9.78
CA PHE A 71 -0.58 -4.50 -9.15
C PHE A 71 -1.31 -3.16 -9.33
N SER A 72 -2.57 -3.18 -9.78
CA SER A 72 -3.35 -1.96 -9.95
C SER A 72 -3.47 -1.21 -8.62
N LYS A 73 -2.91 -0.01 -8.55
CA LYS A 73 -3.05 0.90 -7.42
C LYS A 73 -4.37 1.65 -7.55
N VAL A 74 -5.24 1.47 -6.58
CA VAL A 74 -6.60 2.02 -6.51
C VAL A 74 -6.73 2.86 -5.25
N GLU A 75 -7.15 4.10 -5.44
CA GLU A 75 -7.64 4.99 -4.39
C GLU A 75 -9.18 4.95 -4.42
N ASN A 76 -9.80 4.60 -3.29
CA ASN A 76 -11.24 4.73 -3.11
C ASN A 76 -11.49 5.88 -2.13
N SER A 77 -11.88 7.03 -2.67
CA SER A 77 -12.34 8.19 -1.89
C SER A 77 -13.85 8.07 -1.64
N ILE A 78 -14.28 8.22 -0.38
CA ILE A 78 -15.69 8.10 -0.03
C ILE A 78 -16.39 9.42 -0.34
N ASP A 79 -17.28 9.41 -1.34
CA ASP A 79 -17.91 10.62 -1.89
C ASP A 79 -18.56 11.51 -0.83
N GLY A 80 -19.27 10.90 0.13
CA GLY A 80 -19.94 11.62 1.21
C GLY A 80 -18.98 12.37 2.16
N THR A 81 -17.69 12.08 2.12
CA THR A 81 -16.68 12.75 2.96
C THR A 81 -15.90 13.82 2.23
N LYS A 82 -16.14 14.08 0.93
CA LYS A 82 -15.42 15.11 0.16
C LYS A 82 -15.65 16.54 0.67
N VAL A 83 -16.70 16.72 1.47
CA VAL A 83 -17.02 17.94 2.21
C VAL A 83 -16.87 17.70 3.72
N PRO A 84 -16.61 18.74 4.53
CA PRO A 84 -16.52 18.60 5.98
C PRO A 84 -17.82 18.05 6.60
N ILE A 85 -17.70 16.97 7.36
CA ILE A 85 -18.78 16.29 8.07
C ILE A 85 -18.64 16.51 9.58
N LEU A 86 -19.74 16.86 10.24
CA LEU A 86 -19.78 17.08 11.69
C LEU A 86 -19.59 15.76 12.46
N GLY A 87 -18.59 15.75 13.34
CA GLY A 87 -18.29 14.61 14.20
C GLY A 87 -19.23 14.44 15.39
N THR A 88 -20.06 15.44 15.71
CA THR A 88 -20.97 15.43 16.87
C THR A 88 -22.28 14.70 16.62
N GLN A 89 -22.50 14.23 15.39
CA GLN A 89 -23.70 13.53 14.94
C GLN A 89 -23.27 12.26 14.22
N LEU A 90 -24.09 11.22 14.31
CA LEU A 90 -23.86 10.00 13.55
C LEU A 90 -24.21 10.22 12.07
N ASN A 91 -23.20 10.11 11.20
CA ASN A 91 -23.36 10.12 9.76
C ASN A 91 -22.99 8.76 9.18
N LYS A 92 -23.70 8.31 8.14
CA LYS A 92 -23.49 7.01 7.50
C LYS A 92 -23.34 7.18 5.99
N PHE A 93 -22.29 6.58 5.44
CA PHE A 93 -22.00 6.58 4.01
C PHE A 93 -21.74 5.17 3.50
N ILE A 94 -22.05 4.90 2.24
CA ILE A 94 -21.66 3.65 1.58
C ILE A 94 -20.17 3.74 1.24
N ALA A 95 -19.40 2.79 1.73
CA ALA A 95 -17.97 2.68 1.51
C ALA A 95 -17.67 1.42 0.69
N ASN A 96 -17.63 1.60 -0.63
CA ASN A 96 -17.23 0.56 -1.57
C ASN A 96 -15.70 0.54 -1.64
N VAL A 97 -15.07 -0.24 -0.77
CA VAL A 97 -13.62 -0.42 -0.78
C VAL A 97 -13.29 -1.53 -1.76
N ASN A 98 -12.44 -1.24 -2.75
CA ASN A 98 -12.04 -2.24 -3.74
C ASN A 98 -11.14 -3.32 -3.07
N ASN A 99 -11.65 -4.55 -3.04
CA ASN A 99 -10.92 -5.72 -2.57
C ASN A 99 -9.99 -6.21 -3.69
N THR A 100 -8.82 -5.60 -3.82
CA THR A 100 -7.88 -5.94 -4.89
C THR A 100 -6.94 -7.09 -4.51
N ALA A 101 -6.34 -7.72 -5.53
CA ALA A 101 -5.35 -8.79 -5.42
C ALA A 101 -3.99 -8.40 -4.79
N ASN A 102 -3.76 -7.13 -4.42
CA ASN A 102 -2.54 -6.65 -3.72
C ASN A 102 -2.38 -7.17 -2.27
N GLY A 103 -3.10 -8.23 -1.91
CA GLY A 103 -3.00 -8.89 -0.62
C GLY A 103 -3.50 -8.01 0.53
N THR A 104 -2.77 -8.05 1.64
CA THR A 104 -3.10 -7.41 2.92
C THR A 104 -2.41 -6.05 3.09
N ARG A 105 -1.99 -5.39 2.00
CA ARG A 105 -1.37 -4.06 2.05
C ARG A 105 -2.42 -2.98 1.85
N ARG A 106 -2.46 -1.99 2.73
CA ARG A 106 -3.49 -0.95 2.67
C ARG A 106 -3.09 0.31 3.41
N SER A 107 -3.52 1.46 2.90
CA SER A 107 -3.38 2.73 3.59
C SER A 107 -4.74 3.42 3.74
N PHE A 108 -4.86 4.22 4.79
CA PHE A 108 -6.04 5.04 5.08
C PHE A 108 -5.58 6.47 5.25
N SER A 109 -6.35 7.42 4.73
CA SER A 109 -6.06 8.84 4.84
C SER A 109 -7.34 9.60 5.11
N PHE A 110 -7.28 10.61 5.98
CA PHE A 110 -8.37 11.54 6.21
C PHE A 110 -7.86 12.84 6.79
N TRP A 111 -8.74 13.84 6.78
CA TRP A 111 -8.53 15.11 7.43
C TRP A 111 -9.43 15.23 8.63
N ILE A 112 -8.89 15.75 9.72
CA ILE A 112 -9.60 15.98 10.97
C ILE A 112 -9.38 17.42 11.43
N TYR A 113 -10.45 18.05 11.89
CA TYR A 113 -10.41 19.31 12.61
C TYR A 113 -11.05 19.09 13.98
N ILE A 114 -10.28 19.22 15.05
CA ILE A 114 -10.81 19.07 16.42
C ILE A 114 -11.05 20.46 17.00
N ASN A 115 -12.32 20.80 17.24
CA ASN A 115 -12.70 22.11 17.79
C ASN A 115 -12.50 22.18 19.31
N ASP A 116 -12.97 21.15 20.02
CA ASP A 116 -12.94 21.11 21.49
C ASP A 116 -12.87 19.66 22.00
N MET A 117 -11.82 19.35 22.74
CA MET A 117 -11.64 18.04 23.38
C MET A 117 -12.44 17.89 24.68
N ASN A 118 -12.90 18.99 25.28
CA ASN A 118 -13.63 18.96 26.55
C ASN A 118 -15.09 18.56 26.38
N LYS A 119 -15.63 18.67 25.16
CA LYS A 119 -16.95 18.14 24.83
C LYS A 119 -16.92 16.62 25.00
N TYR A 120 -17.71 16.11 25.96
CA TYR A 120 -17.68 14.71 26.41
C TYR A 120 -16.34 14.31 27.08
N SER A 121 -15.76 15.21 27.87
CA SER A 121 -14.60 14.91 28.72
C SER A 121 -14.83 13.67 29.58
N GLY A 122 -13.81 12.83 29.70
CA GLY A 122 -13.88 11.55 30.42
C GLY A 122 -14.49 10.39 29.62
N GLN A 123 -14.82 10.60 28.33
CA GLN A 123 -15.33 9.55 27.44
C GLN A 123 -14.50 9.51 26.15
N PHE A 124 -14.23 8.29 25.65
CA PHE A 124 -13.67 8.09 24.31
C PHE A 124 -14.66 8.59 23.26
N LYS A 125 -14.17 9.25 22.21
CA LYS A 125 -15.01 9.93 21.22
C LYS A 125 -14.83 9.28 19.87
N ASN A 126 -15.89 8.68 19.33
CA ASN A 126 -15.83 8.04 18.03
C ASN A 126 -15.60 9.08 16.93
N VAL A 127 -14.60 8.85 16.08
CA VAL A 127 -14.27 9.71 14.95
C VAL A 127 -14.81 9.09 13.67
N LEU A 128 -14.36 7.88 13.35
CA LEU A 128 -14.86 7.12 12.22
C LEU A 128 -14.76 5.62 12.43
N SER A 129 -15.64 4.87 11.77
CA SER A 129 -15.69 3.42 11.81
C SER A 129 -16.11 2.87 10.46
N LEU A 130 -15.28 2.04 9.85
CA LEU A 130 -15.61 1.31 8.63
C LEU A 130 -16.06 -0.10 9.00
N THR A 131 -17.28 -0.50 8.66
CA THR A 131 -17.85 -1.81 9.03
C THR A 131 -18.73 -2.35 7.92
N ASN A 132 -18.92 -3.67 7.88
CA ASN A 132 -19.89 -4.32 7.01
C ASN A 132 -21.31 -4.29 7.59
N ASP A 133 -21.47 -3.89 8.86
CA ASP A 133 -22.77 -3.75 9.51
C ASP A 133 -23.47 -2.48 9.05
N GLY A 134 -24.58 -2.64 8.33
CA GLY A 134 -25.39 -1.53 7.85
C GLY A 134 -26.57 -1.18 8.74
N ALA A 135 -26.89 -1.98 9.74
CA ALA A 135 -28.06 -1.72 10.58
C ALA A 135 -27.80 -0.54 11.53
N GLU A 136 -26.61 -0.52 12.13
CA GLU A 136 -26.24 0.42 13.18
C GLU A 136 -24.72 0.52 13.33
N LEU A 137 -24.25 1.48 14.14
CA LEU A 137 -22.84 1.64 14.44
C LEU A 137 -22.32 0.44 15.26
N SER A 138 -21.31 -0.26 14.74
CA SER A 138 -20.69 -1.42 15.38
C SER A 138 -19.18 -1.28 15.38
N THR A 139 -18.65 -0.51 16.35
CA THR A 139 -17.23 -0.15 16.44
C THR A 139 -16.31 -1.33 16.78
N ASN A 140 -16.83 -2.36 17.44
CA ASN A 140 -16.05 -3.55 17.78
C ASN A 140 -15.80 -4.46 16.55
N LYS A 141 -16.70 -4.41 15.57
CA LYS A 141 -16.56 -5.10 14.27
C LYS A 141 -15.92 -4.24 13.20
N ALA A 142 -15.66 -2.96 13.49
CA ALA A 142 -15.14 -2.01 12.52
C ALA A 142 -13.62 -2.16 12.31
N SER A 143 -13.18 -1.87 11.09
CA SER A 143 -11.79 -1.88 10.68
C SER A 143 -11.54 -0.91 9.51
N PRO A 144 -10.88 0.23 9.72
CA PRO A 144 -10.46 0.76 11.01
C PRO A 144 -11.65 1.26 11.86
N HIS A 145 -11.48 1.21 13.18
CA HIS A 145 -12.17 2.04 14.16
C HIS A 145 -11.20 3.11 14.65
N ILE A 146 -11.56 4.37 14.50
CA ILE A 146 -10.75 5.53 14.86
C ILE A 146 -11.51 6.36 15.87
N PHE A 147 -10.87 6.64 17.00
CA PHE A 147 -11.48 7.34 18.13
C PHE A 147 -10.45 8.17 18.89
N LEU A 148 -10.91 9.25 19.51
CA LEU A 148 -10.08 10.12 20.34
C LEU A 148 -10.10 9.65 21.79
N ASP A 149 -9.01 9.93 22.49
CA ASP A 149 -8.87 9.68 23.92
C ASP A 149 -9.89 10.47 24.77
N GLU A 150 -10.08 10.01 26.00
CA GLU A 150 -10.99 10.63 26.97
C GLU A 150 -10.60 12.06 27.33
N SER A 151 -9.29 12.28 27.47
CA SER A 151 -8.72 13.49 28.10
C SER A 151 -7.60 14.11 27.28
N ASN A 152 -6.78 13.30 26.62
CA ASN A 152 -5.71 13.78 25.78
C ASN A 152 -6.21 13.95 24.35
N ASN A 153 -5.52 14.77 23.58
CA ASN A 153 -5.72 14.85 22.14
C ASN A 153 -4.96 13.74 21.39
N SER A 154 -4.88 12.55 21.98
CA SER A 154 -4.43 11.33 21.32
C SER A 154 -5.54 10.77 20.44
N LEU A 155 -5.16 10.20 19.31
CA LEU A 155 -6.05 9.50 18.39
C LEU A 155 -5.62 8.04 18.30
N TYR A 156 -6.56 7.12 18.52
CA TYR A 156 -6.32 5.70 18.40
C TYR A 156 -6.91 5.17 17.10
N VAL A 157 -6.19 4.25 16.46
CA VAL A 157 -6.63 3.55 15.25
C VAL A 157 -6.51 2.06 15.51
N ARG A 158 -7.64 1.35 15.47
CA ARG A 158 -7.72 -0.09 15.70
C ARG A 158 -8.28 -0.80 14.48
N PHE A 159 -7.73 -1.97 14.17
CA PHE A 159 -8.24 -2.86 13.14
C PHE A 159 -8.82 -4.13 13.78
N THR A 160 -9.91 -4.65 13.23
CA THR A 160 -10.47 -5.92 13.74
C THR A 160 -9.65 -7.11 13.27
N ASN A 161 -9.64 -8.20 14.03
CA ASN A 161 -9.03 -9.43 13.56
C ASN A 161 -9.95 -10.12 12.53
N ARG A 162 -9.37 -10.53 11.40
CA ARG A 162 -10.07 -11.20 10.29
C ARG A 162 -10.72 -12.52 10.67
N TYR A 163 -10.15 -13.22 11.64
CA TYR A 163 -10.61 -14.54 12.08
C TYR A 163 -11.54 -14.48 13.29
N GLU A 164 -11.80 -13.29 13.83
CA GLU A 164 -12.69 -13.10 14.97
C GLU A 164 -14.15 -13.15 14.51
N LYS A 165 -14.72 -14.35 14.50
CA LYS A 165 -16.04 -14.62 13.91
C LYS A 165 -17.22 -14.27 14.84
N ASN A 166 -17.00 -14.18 16.15
CA ASN A 166 -18.06 -14.02 17.15
C ASN A 166 -17.79 -12.83 18.06
N ILE A 167 -17.95 -11.62 17.52
CA ILE A 167 -17.94 -10.40 18.31
C ILE A 167 -19.39 -10.14 18.78
N ASP A 168 -19.71 -10.63 19.99
CA ASP A 168 -21.06 -10.54 20.58
C ASP A 168 -21.43 -9.09 20.95
N ARG A 169 -20.44 -8.27 21.33
CA ARG A 169 -20.65 -6.87 21.70
C ARG A 169 -20.41 -5.95 20.50
N LYS A 170 -21.41 -5.14 20.13
CA LYS A 170 -21.31 -4.14 19.06
C LYS A 170 -20.24 -3.07 19.33
N CYS A 171 -20.11 -2.68 20.60
CA CYS A 171 -19.19 -1.63 21.04
C CYS A 171 -18.16 -2.22 22.02
N PRO A 172 -16.88 -1.79 21.94
CA PRO A 172 -15.86 -2.25 22.88
C PRO A 172 -16.10 -1.63 24.26
N ASP A 173 -15.76 -2.40 25.28
CA ASP A 173 -15.76 -1.91 26.66
C ASP A 173 -14.37 -1.34 26.96
N LEU A 174 -14.26 -0.01 26.95
CA LEU A 174 -12.99 0.71 27.15
C LEU A 174 -12.86 1.29 28.57
N SER A 175 -13.67 0.81 29.51
CA SER A 175 -13.78 1.38 30.88
C SER A 175 -12.52 1.29 31.74
N THR A 176 -11.57 0.42 31.39
CA THR A 176 -10.31 0.23 32.12
C THR A 176 -9.12 0.23 31.16
N ASP A 177 -7.95 0.65 31.66
CA ASP A 177 -6.72 0.68 30.87
C ASP A 177 -6.32 -0.72 30.36
N GLU A 178 -6.66 -1.79 31.08
CA GLU A 178 -6.42 -3.16 30.64
C GLU A 178 -7.28 -3.53 29.42
N LYS A 179 -8.58 -3.19 29.45
CA LYS A 179 -9.47 -3.46 28.31
C LYS A 179 -9.10 -2.61 27.10
N LEU A 180 -8.76 -1.34 27.32
CA LEU A 180 -8.24 -0.46 26.27
C LEU A 180 -6.95 -1.00 25.66
N ARG A 181 -5.97 -1.41 26.49
CA ARG A 181 -4.73 -2.04 26.03
C ARG A 181 -5.00 -3.31 25.23
N SER A 182 -5.89 -4.17 25.69
CA SER A 182 -6.28 -5.39 24.97
C SER A 182 -6.91 -5.07 23.62
N TYR A 183 -7.77 -4.05 23.57
CA TYR A 183 -8.42 -3.61 22.34
C TYR A 183 -7.42 -3.02 21.33
N LEU A 184 -6.43 -2.27 21.83
CA LEU A 184 -5.41 -1.62 21.00
C LEU A 184 -4.24 -2.52 20.59
N GLN A 185 -4.22 -3.81 20.97
CA GLN A 185 -3.21 -4.75 20.46
C GLN A 185 -3.19 -4.81 18.93
N GLN A 186 -4.34 -4.61 18.29
CA GLN A 186 -4.51 -4.63 16.83
C GLN A 186 -4.50 -3.22 16.23
N GLY A 187 -3.75 -2.29 16.82
CA GLY A 187 -3.85 -0.88 16.48
C GLY A 187 -2.56 -0.07 16.68
N ILE A 188 -2.70 1.24 16.48
CA ILE A 188 -1.65 2.24 16.63
C ILE A 188 -2.22 3.50 17.29
N GLU A 189 -1.42 4.12 18.16
CA GLU A 189 -1.73 5.41 18.78
C GLU A 189 -1.00 6.55 18.05
N VAL A 190 -1.71 7.62 17.76
CA VAL A 190 -1.14 8.93 17.44
C VAL A 190 -1.24 9.81 18.68
N LYS A 191 -0.10 10.04 19.33
CA LYS A 191 -0.03 10.67 20.67
C LYS A 191 -0.57 12.09 20.75
N TYR A 192 -0.62 12.80 19.62
CA TYR A 192 -1.02 14.20 19.61
C TYR A 192 -1.58 14.61 18.25
N ILE A 193 -2.83 15.04 18.23
CA ILE A 193 -3.46 15.73 17.11
C ILE A 193 -3.68 17.20 17.49
N PRO A 194 -3.04 18.15 16.80
CA PRO A 194 -3.24 19.58 17.03
C PRO A 194 -4.72 19.98 16.99
N LEU A 195 -5.13 20.84 17.93
CA LEU A 195 -6.50 21.35 18.03
C LEU A 195 -6.69 22.60 17.17
N GLN A 196 -7.94 22.92 16.84
CA GLN A 196 -8.39 24.14 16.16
C GLN A 196 -7.72 24.42 14.81
N ARG A 197 -7.29 23.36 14.13
CA ARG A 197 -6.79 23.41 12.76
C ARG A 197 -7.06 22.11 12.02
N TRP A 198 -6.97 22.17 10.69
CA TRP A 198 -6.99 20.95 9.89
C TRP A 198 -5.68 20.21 10.04
N VAL A 199 -5.79 18.92 10.29
CA VAL A 199 -4.69 17.99 10.43
C VAL A 199 -4.93 16.83 9.48
N HIS A 200 -3.92 16.52 8.67
CA HIS A 200 -3.94 15.33 7.83
C HIS A 200 -3.41 14.15 8.62
N VAL A 201 -4.13 13.04 8.60
CA VAL A 201 -3.70 11.78 9.22
C VAL A 201 -3.69 10.69 8.17
N ALA A 202 -2.56 10.01 8.03
CA ALA A 202 -2.44 8.84 7.18
C ALA A 202 -1.91 7.65 7.98
N ILE A 203 -2.57 6.51 7.82
CA ILE A 203 -2.18 5.24 8.44
C ILE A 203 -1.80 4.28 7.32
N VAL A 204 -0.53 3.88 7.29
CA VAL A 204 -0.01 2.94 6.28
C VAL A 204 0.18 1.58 6.95
N CYS A 205 -0.50 0.58 6.42
CA CYS A 205 -0.40 -0.80 6.88
C CYS A 205 0.42 -1.59 5.85
N ASN A 206 1.68 -1.83 6.19
CA ASN A 206 2.55 -2.72 5.43
C ASN A 206 2.42 -4.11 6.02
N THR A 207 1.86 -5.03 5.22
CA THR A 207 1.79 -6.44 5.59
C THR A 207 2.68 -7.23 4.65
N ASP A 208 3.59 -7.98 5.24
CA ASP A 208 4.38 -9.02 4.61
C ASP A 208 3.95 -10.38 5.17
N SER A 209 4.42 -11.48 4.56
CA SER A 209 4.00 -12.86 4.88
C SER A 209 4.26 -13.27 6.34
N PHE A 210 5.10 -12.53 7.07
CA PHE A 210 5.48 -12.85 8.45
C PHE A 210 5.42 -11.67 9.41
N LYS A 211 5.23 -10.45 8.92
CA LYS A 211 5.29 -9.22 9.72
C LYS A 211 4.32 -8.19 9.18
N THR A 212 3.52 -7.63 10.06
CA THR A 212 2.70 -6.45 9.79
C THR A 212 3.29 -5.28 10.54
N THR A 213 3.41 -4.14 9.87
CA THR A 213 3.87 -2.88 10.45
C THR A 213 2.86 -1.79 10.15
N LEU A 214 2.49 -1.04 11.19
CA LEU A 214 1.64 0.14 11.09
C LEU A 214 2.52 1.38 11.19
N TYR A 215 2.36 2.30 10.24
CA TYR A 215 2.98 3.61 10.28
C TYR A 215 1.88 4.66 10.39
N ALA A 216 2.02 5.59 11.32
CA ALA A 216 1.12 6.72 11.45
C ALA A 216 1.85 8.02 11.06
N TYR A 217 1.23 8.78 10.17
CA TYR A 217 1.70 10.06 9.68
C TYR A 217 0.72 11.15 10.07
N VAL A 218 1.25 12.32 10.43
CA VAL A 218 0.50 13.53 10.74
C VAL A 218 1.09 14.68 9.94
N ASP A 219 0.26 15.40 9.18
CA ASP A 219 0.67 16.51 8.32
C ASP A 219 1.85 16.18 7.36
N GLY A 220 1.95 14.91 6.95
CA GLY A 220 3.02 14.42 6.07
C GLY A 220 4.24 13.83 6.79
N ASP A 221 4.37 14.03 8.10
CA ASP A 221 5.51 13.55 8.89
C ASP A 221 5.19 12.24 9.60
N LEU A 222 6.15 11.30 9.66
CA LEU A 222 6.01 10.05 10.40
C LEU A 222 6.07 10.33 11.92
N VAL A 223 4.99 10.01 12.64
CA VAL A 223 4.89 10.28 14.09
C VAL A 223 4.94 9.03 14.96
N ASN A 224 4.55 7.87 14.43
CA ASN A 224 4.62 6.62 15.17
C ASN A 224 4.76 5.42 14.23
N THR A 225 5.36 4.35 14.72
CA THR A 225 5.51 3.07 14.04
C THR A 225 5.30 1.95 15.06
N VAL A 226 4.51 0.94 14.69
CA VAL A 226 4.26 -0.23 15.53
C VAL A 226 4.53 -1.49 14.71
N TYR A 227 5.40 -2.35 15.24
CA TYR A 227 5.71 -3.64 14.64
C TYR A 227 4.90 -4.77 15.29
N ASP A 228 4.61 -5.83 14.54
CA ASP A 228 4.02 -7.04 15.11
C ASP A 228 4.86 -7.58 16.29
N LYS A 229 4.18 -7.91 17.40
CA LYS A 229 4.76 -8.37 18.68
C LYS A 229 5.61 -7.35 19.42
N GLU A 230 5.68 -6.11 18.96
CA GLU A 230 6.33 -5.04 19.72
C GLU A 230 5.55 -4.74 21.00
N THR A 231 6.28 -4.58 22.11
CA THR A 231 5.68 -4.18 23.37
C THR A 231 5.47 -2.67 23.41
N PHE A 232 4.21 -2.24 23.56
CA PHE A 232 3.85 -0.84 23.72
C PHE A 232 3.31 -0.56 25.13
N LYS A 233 3.45 0.70 25.55
CA LYS A 233 2.82 1.26 26.75
C LYS A 233 1.74 2.21 26.30
N LEU A 234 0.56 2.11 26.91
CA LEU A 234 -0.43 3.16 26.72
C LEU A 234 -0.06 4.40 27.54
N SER A 235 -0.36 5.58 26.98
CA SER A 235 -0.04 6.91 27.51
C SER A 235 -0.51 7.16 28.96
N LYS A 236 -1.46 6.39 29.49
CA LYS A 236 -2.10 6.63 30.79
C LYS A 236 -1.35 5.93 31.93
N ASN A 237 -0.29 6.52 32.47
CA ASN A 237 0.35 6.22 33.79
C ASN A 237 0.58 4.75 34.19
N SER A 238 0.46 3.79 33.28
CA SER A 238 0.44 2.37 33.57
C SER A 238 1.80 1.79 33.24
N SER A 239 2.43 1.17 34.23
CA SER A 239 3.66 0.38 34.03
C SER A 239 3.40 -0.88 33.19
N ALA A 240 2.14 -1.23 32.93
CA ALA A 240 1.75 -2.43 32.21
C ALA A 240 1.96 -2.28 30.70
N THR A 241 2.72 -3.20 30.12
CA THR A 241 2.97 -3.30 28.67
C THR A 241 2.00 -4.27 28.03
N ALA A 242 1.63 -4.04 26.76
CA ALA A 242 0.95 -5.03 25.93
C ALA A 242 1.79 -5.26 24.65
N ALA A 243 1.68 -6.44 24.05
CA ALA A 243 2.32 -6.73 22.75
C ALA A 243 1.32 -6.49 21.63
N ALA A 244 1.75 -5.83 20.55
CA ALA A 244 0.94 -5.67 19.36
C ALA A 244 0.70 -7.03 18.67
N THR A 245 -0.51 -7.27 18.20
CA THR A 245 -0.92 -8.48 17.47
C THR A 245 -1.48 -8.07 16.11
N LEU A 246 -0.59 -7.92 15.13
CA LEU A 246 -0.90 -7.32 13.84
C LEU A 246 -0.96 -8.33 12.69
N SER A 247 -0.62 -9.61 12.93
CA SER A 247 -0.63 -10.67 11.92
C SER A 247 -1.96 -10.83 11.20
N ASP A 248 -3.06 -10.68 11.92
CA ASP A 248 -4.39 -11.10 11.47
C ASP A 248 -5.39 -9.95 11.33
N ILE A 249 -4.90 -8.71 11.23
CA ILE A 249 -5.78 -7.54 11.09
C ILE A 249 -6.54 -7.56 9.75
N ASP A 250 -7.81 -7.18 9.80
CA ASP A 250 -8.67 -7.12 8.63
C ASP A 250 -8.63 -5.75 7.98
N LEU A 251 -7.81 -5.63 6.94
CA LEU A 251 -7.70 -4.42 6.15
C LEU A 251 -8.73 -4.39 5.01
N ASN A 252 -9.46 -5.47 4.76
CA ASN A 252 -10.39 -5.62 3.63
C ASN A 252 -11.86 -5.35 3.98
N MET A 253 -12.10 -4.67 5.10
CA MET A 253 -13.43 -4.25 5.49
C MET A 253 -14.04 -3.30 4.44
N THR A 254 -15.28 -3.60 4.05
CA THR A 254 -16.07 -2.81 3.11
C THR A 254 -17.53 -2.81 3.57
N GLY A 255 -18.30 -1.81 3.16
CA GLY A 255 -19.72 -1.70 3.51
C GLY A 255 -20.10 -0.27 3.81
N TYR A 256 -20.01 0.12 5.07
CA TYR A 256 -20.51 1.39 5.57
C TYR A 256 -19.44 2.12 6.38
N LEU A 257 -19.22 3.39 6.03
CA LEU A 257 -18.43 4.32 6.82
C LEU A 257 -19.36 5.10 7.72
N TYR A 258 -19.20 4.93 9.02
CA TYR A 258 -19.83 5.76 10.04
C TYR A 258 -18.85 6.85 10.47
N VAL A 259 -19.31 8.09 10.53
CA VAL A 259 -18.52 9.26 10.99
C VAL A 259 -19.25 9.88 12.17
N GLY A 260 -18.52 10.14 13.25
CA GLY A 260 -19.09 10.62 14.50
C GLY A 260 -19.97 9.59 15.20
N SER A 261 -20.70 10.04 16.21
CA SER A 261 -21.70 9.24 16.94
C SER A 261 -22.62 10.18 17.71
N ASN A 262 -23.81 9.73 18.08
CA ASN A 262 -24.67 10.48 18.98
C ASN A 262 -24.31 10.19 20.44
N PRO A 263 -24.48 11.14 21.37
CA PRO A 263 -24.18 10.90 22.79
C PRO A 263 -25.03 9.82 23.45
N ALA A 264 -26.20 9.52 22.86
CA ALA A 264 -27.11 8.48 23.32
C ALA A 264 -26.77 7.09 22.77
N ASP A 265 -25.80 6.98 21.84
CA ASP A 265 -25.41 5.71 21.25
C ASP A 265 -24.52 4.90 22.20
N ASN A 266 -24.71 3.58 22.19
CA ASN A 266 -23.99 2.65 23.08
C ASN A 266 -22.48 2.57 22.80
N CYS A 267 -22.02 3.07 21.65
CA CYS A 267 -20.61 3.04 21.24
C CYS A 267 -19.83 4.30 21.66
N GLY A 268 -20.42 5.13 22.51
CA GLY A 268 -19.85 6.39 22.96
C GLY A 268 -20.26 7.57 22.07
N PRO A 269 -20.02 8.80 22.55
CA PRO A 269 -20.35 10.00 21.81
C PRO A 269 -19.42 10.20 20.62
N GLY A 270 -19.85 11.03 19.68
CA GLY A 270 -18.96 11.58 18.66
C GLY A 270 -18.00 12.63 19.26
N PHE A 271 -17.24 13.30 18.39
CA PHE A 271 -16.28 14.32 18.81
C PHE A 271 -16.70 15.73 18.36
N SER A 272 -16.24 16.77 19.06
CA SER A 272 -16.47 18.15 18.64
C SER A 272 -15.50 18.55 17.53
N GLY A 273 -15.92 18.40 16.29
CA GLY A 273 -15.06 18.72 15.15
C GLY A 273 -15.63 18.30 13.81
N LEU A 274 -14.75 18.26 12.81
CA LEU A 274 -15.07 17.92 11.44
C LEU A 274 -14.13 16.83 10.91
N ILE A 275 -14.64 15.97 10.02
CA ILE A 275 -13.85 15.06 9.19
C ILE A 275 -14.08 15.38 7.72
N SER A 276 -13.05 15.21 6.90
CA SER A 276 -13.20 15.25 5.45
C SER A 276 -12.19 14.34 4.73
N ASN A 277 -12.45 14.13 3.44
CA ASN A 277 -11.62 13.41 2.48
C ASN A 277 -11.11 12.06 3.03
N PHE A 278 -12.01 11.20 3.53
CA PHE A 278 -11.62 9.84 3.89
C PHE A 278 -11.40 9.01 2.62
N SER A 279 -10.18 8.54 2.45
CA SER A 279 -9.75 7.71 1.33
C SER A 279 -9.07 6.43 1.82
N THR A 280 -9.30 5.34 1.11
CA THR A 280 -8.62 4.06 1.30
C THR A 280 -7.78 3.74 0.07
N PHE A 281 -6.60 3.17 0.27
CA PHE A 281 -5.65 2.84 -0.79
C PHE A 281 -5.31 1.37 -0.70
N ASN A 282 -5.45 0.61 -1.78
CA ASN A 282 -5.09 -0.82 -1.79
C ASN A 282 -3.57 -1.09 -1.89
N TYR A 283 -2.76 -0.11 -1.51
CA TYR A 283 -1.31 -0.17 -1.54
C TYR A 283 -0.75 0.67 -0.39
N GLU A 284 0.54 0.49 -0.13
CA GLU A 284 1.28 1.30 0.83
C GLU A 284 1.61 2.65 0.23
N LEU A 285 1.14 3.73 0.86
CA LEU A 285 1.54 5.08 0.50
C LEU A 285 3.01 5.28 0.92
N ASN A 286 3.81 5.79 -0.01
CA ASN A 286 5.15 6.29 0.33
C ASN A 286 5.08 7.76 0.80
N ASN A 287 6.16 8.28 1.36
CA ASN A 287 6.21 9.66 1.86
C ASN A 287 5.83 10.71 0.80
N LYS A 288 6.18 10.48 -0.47
CA LYS A 288 5.83 11.40 -1.57
C LYS A 288 4.33 11.39 -1.82
N ASP A 289 3.68 10.23 -1.81
CA ASP A 289 2.24 10.09 -1.98
C ASP A 289 1.50 10.76 -0.80
N ILE A 290 1.96 10.55 0.42
CA ILE A 290 1.39 11.17 1.64
C ILE A 290 1.52 12.70 1.55
N TYR A 291 2.70 13.22 1.20
CA TYR A 291 2.92 14.65 1.04
C TYR A 291 2.08 15.25 -0.10
N ALA A 292 1.89 14.50 -1.19
CA ALA A 292 1.01 14.91 -2.29
C ALA A 292 -0.46 14.99 -1.83
N ILE A 293 -0.93 14.05 -1.02
CA ILE A 293 -2.29 14.07 -0.45
C ILE A 293 -2.43 15.24 0.53
N TYR A 294 -1.45 15.46 1.41
CA TYR A 294 -1.42 16.59 2.33
C TYR A 294 -1.55 17.93 1.59
N ASN A 295 -0.79 18.12 0.51
CA ASN A 295 -0.85 19.36 -0.28
C ASN A 295 -2.18 19.59 -1.01
N LYS A 296 -3.01 18.55 -1.22
CA LYS A 296 -4.37 18.73 -1.79
C LYS A 296 -5.32 19.41 -0.80
N GLY A 297 -5.05 19.30 0.50
CA GLY A 297 -5.86 19.91 1.54
C GLY A 297 -7.13 19.13 1.92
N PRO A 298 -7.86 19.62 2.95
CA PRO A 298 -9.01 18.96 3.55
C PRO A 298 -10.30 19.04 2.72
N ILE A 299 -10.36 19.92 1.72
CA ILE A 299 -11.56 20.15 0.92
C ILE A 299 -11.21 19.88 -0.54
N ASN A 300 -12.03 19.09 -1.22
CA ASN A 300 -11.92 18.86 -2.66
C ASN A 300 -13.00 19.65 -3.42
N GLY A 301 -12.74 20.02 -4.68
CA GLY A 301 -13.72 20.65 -5.58
C GLY A 301 -13.66 22.18 -5.69
N LEU A 302 -14.77 22.81 -6.11
CA LEU A 302 -14.84 24.25 -6.41
C LEU A 302 -14.44 25.13 -5.21
N LEU A 303 -14.75 24.70 -3.97
CA LEU A 303 -14.36 25.42 -2.75
C LEU A 303 -12.85 25.41 -2.50
N ALA A 304 -12.15 24.37 -2.94
CA ALA A 304 -10.68 24.33 -2.95
C ALA A 304 -10.11 25.26 -4.03
N ALA A 305 -10.73 25.27 -5.22
CA ALA A 305 -10.36 26.15 -6.33
C ALA A 305 -10.59 27.64 -6.02
N LEU A 306 -11.51 27.96 -5.10
CA LEU A 306 -11.77 29.32 -4.60
C LEU A 306 -10.86 29.73 -3.42
N GLY A 307 -9.86 28.92 -3.06
CA GLY A 307 -8.87 29.26 -2.02
C GLY A 307 -9.35 29.10 -0.57
N LEU A 308 -10.61 28.71 -0.34
CA LEU A 308 -11.17 28.48 1.00
C LEU A 308 -10.72 27.14 1.61
N GLY A 309 -10.22 26.21 0.79
CA GLY A 309 -9.67 24.93 1.25
C GLY A 309 -8.39 25.03 2.08
N ALA A 310 -7.70 26.17 2.05
CA ALA A 310 -6.45 26.40 2.79
C ALA A 310 -6.64 27.04 4.17
N TYR A 311 -7.88 27.39 4.56
CA TYR A 311 -8.13 28.03 5.85
C TYR A 311 -7.86 27.04 7.00
N GLY A 312 -6.78 27.25 7.74
CA GLY A 312 -6.33 26.38 8.84
C GLY A 312 -5.29 25.32 8.45
N VAL A 313 -4.84 25.25 7.19
CA VAL A 313 -3.71 24.41 6.76
C VAL A 313 -2.44 25.27 6.83
N ARG A 314 -1.41 24.86 7.59
CA ARG A 314 -0.11 25.55 7.56
C ARG A 314 0.59 25.20 6.25
N SER A 315 0.95 26.20 5.44
CA SER A 315 1.89 25.96 4.34
C SER A 315 3.24 25.51 4.93
N PRO A 316 3.90 24.47 4.39
CA PRO A 316 5.26 24.16 4.79
C PRO A 316 6.18 25.30 4.33
N ILE A 317 6.63 26.13 5.26
CA ILE A 317 7.71 27.10 5.02
C ILE A 317 9.02 26.37 5.29
N TYR A 318 9.62 25.84 4.24
CA TYR A 318 11.08 25.73 4.19
C TYR A 318 11.53 26.31 2.85
N LYS A 319 11.84 27.61 2.85
CA LYS A 319 12.82 28.16 1.91
C LYS A 319 14.19 27.88 2.53
N LEU A 320 14.99 27.04 1.88
CA LEU A 320 16.45 27.17 1.89
C LEU A 320 16.84 27.78 0.55
#